data_AF-A0A4R3KHP7-F1
#
_entry.id   AF-A0A4R3KHP7-F1
#
_cell.length_a   1.000
_cell.length_b   1.000
_cell.length_c   1.000
_cell.angle_alpha   90.00
_cell.angle_beta   90.00
_cell.angle_gamma   90.00
#
_symmetry.space_group_name_H-M   'P 1'
#
loop_
_entity.id
_entity.type
_entity.pdbx_description
1 polymer ?
#
loop_
_entity_poly.entity_id
_entity_poly.type
_entity_poly.pdbx_seq_one_letter_code
_entity_poly.pdbx_strand_id
1 'polypeptide(L)' 'MNNETEDILIREIERIRKELHQKVGTEPIKTHDVLMKDDLLELSRDLDKLIIQYMNRKK' A
#
# COMPACT_ATOMS: atom_id res chain seq x y z
N MET A 1 7.38 23.58 -4.98
CA MET A 1 8.09 22.31 -5.24
C MET A 1 7.68 21.16 -4.31
N ASN A 2 7.10 21.41 -3.12
CA ASN A 2 6.65 20.31 -2.22
C ASN A 2 5.47 19.49 -2.75
N ASN A 3 4.55 20.08 -3.52
CA ASN A 3 3.34 19.38 -3.98
C ASN A 3 3.61 18.27 -4.99
N GLU A 4 4.63 18.41 -5.84
CA GLU A 4 4.88 17.43 -6.91
C GLU A 4 5.37 16.10 -6.35
N THR A 5 6.19 16.13 -5.29
CA THR A 5 6.63 14.91 -4.62
C THR A 5 5.55 14.31 -3.72
N GLU A 6 4.65 15.13 -3.18
CA GLU A 6 3.48 14.67 -2.44
C GLU A 6 2.48 13.96 -3.37
N ASP A 7 2.22 14.52 -4.55
CA ASP A 7 1.36 13.92 -5.57
C ASP A 7 1.91 12.58 -6.09
N ILE A 8 3.24 12.48 -6.26
CA ILE A 8 3.89 11.21 -6.64
C ILE A 8 3.67 10.15 -5.55
N LEU A 9 3.89 10.51 -4.28
CA LEU A 9 3.69 9.59 -3.15
C LEU A 9 2.24 9.13 -3.03
N ILE A 10 1.27 10.04 -3.17
CA ILE A 10 -0.16 9.69 -3.14
C ILE A 10 -0.49 8.70 -4.27
N ARG A 11 0.01 8.95 -5.48
CA ARG A 11 -0.21 8.03 -6.62
C ARG A 11 0.38 6.65 -6.39
N GLU A 12 1.56 6.56 -5.79
CA GLU A 12 2.19 5.28 -5.46
C GLU A 12 1.43 4.52 -4.37
N ILE A 13 0.96 5.21 -3.32
CA ILE A 13 0.10 4.65 -2.27
C ILE A 13 -1.18 4.09 -2.90
N GLU A 14 -1.84 4.86 -3.77
CA GLU A 14 -3.07 4.41 -4.42
C GLU A 14 -2.86 3.23 -5.37
N ARG A 15 -1.72 3.19 -6.07
CA ARG A 15 -1.34 2.07 -6.94
C ARG A 15 -1.19 0.78 -6.12
N ILE A 16 -0.40 0.80 -5.04
CA ILE A 16 -0.17 -0.37 -4.20
C ILE A 16 -1.46 -0.80 -3.49
N ARG A 17 -2.28 0.16 -3.03
CA ARG A 17 -3.61 -0.13 -2.48
C ARG A 17 -4.48 -0.91 -3.48
N LYS A 18 -4.53 -0.48 -4.74
CA LYS A 18 -5.28 -1.19 -5.79
C LYS A 18 -4.72 -2.59 -6.05
N GLU A 19 -3.39 -2.74 -6.07
CA GLU A 19 -2.74 -4.03 -6.27
C GLU A 19 -3.03 -5.01 -5.12
N LEU A 20 -2.99 -4.53 -3.87
CA LEU A 20 -3.39 -5.30 -2.69
C LEU A 20 -4.86 -5.74 -2.80
N HIS A 21 -5.78 -4.83 -3.15
CA HIS A 21 -7.19 -5.19 -3.36
C HIS A 21 -7.38 -6.22 -4.47
N GLN A 22 -6.62 -6.13 -5.56
CA GLN A 22 -6.69 -7.11 -6.65
C GLN A 22 -6.12 -8.47 -6.25
N LYS A 23 -4.99 -8.52 -5.53
CA LYS A 23 -4.33 -9.77 -5.11
C LYS A 23 -5.06 -10.48 -3.96
N VAL A 24 -5.73 -9.75 -3.08
CA VAL A 24 -6.66 -10.30 -2.07
C VAL A 24 -7.95 -10.79 -2.75
N GLY A 25 -8.29 -10.26 -3.93
CA GLY A 25 -9.51 -10.60 -4.66
C GLY A 25 -10.78 -10.20 -3.89
N THR A 26 -11.91 -10.79 -4.26
CA THR A 26 -13.16 -10.71 -3.47
C THR A 26 -13.16 -11.66 -2.27
N GLU A 27 -12.03 -12.32 -1.99
CA GLU A 27 -11.95 -13.29 -0.91
C GLU A 27 -12.00 -12.57 0.45
N PRO A 28 -12.85 -13.03 1.38
CA PRO A 28 -12.86 -12.46 2.71
C PRO A 28 -11.49 -12.70 3.38
N ILE A 29 -10.91 -11.64 3.95
CA ILE A 29 -9.60 -11.62 4.65
C ILE A 29 -9.48 -12.69 5.77
N LYS A 30 -10.58 -13.36 6.13
CA LYS A 30 -10.62 -14.46 7.08
C LYS A 30 -9.92 -15.74 6.60
N THR A 31 -9.64 -15.88 5.31
CA THR A 31 -8.86 -17.02 4.80
C THR A 31 -7.38 -16.76 5.11
N HIS A 32 -6.84 -17.49 6.08
CA HIS A 32 -5.45 -17.40 6.54
C HIS A 32 -4.44 -17.48 5.37
N ASP A 33 -4.78 -18.24 4.33
CA ASP A 33 -3.99 -18.40 3.10
C ASP A 33 -3.81 -17.11 2.29
N VAL A 34 -4.73 -16.15 2.37
CA VAL A 34 -4.61 -14.87 1.64
C VAL A 34 -3.57 -13.98 2.32
N LEU A 35 -3.52 -13.97 3.66
CA LEU A 35 -2.56 -13.17 4.42
C LEU A 35 -1.15 -13.77 4.46
N MET A 36 -1.00 -15.07 4.14
CA MET A 36 0.29 -15.76 4.11
C MET A 36 0.96 -15.79 2.73
N LYS A 37 0.35 -15.19 1.69
CA LYS A 37 1.06 -15.01 0.42
C LYS A 37 2.17 -13.99 0.63
N ASP A 38 3.42 -14.43 0.50
CA ASP A 38 4.61 -13.58 0.70
C ASP A 38 4.52 -12.26 -0.08
N ASP A 39 4.03 -12.31 -1.32
CA ASP A 39 3.75 -11.13 -2.16
C ASP A 39 2.80 -10.10 -1.51
N LEU A 40 1.75 -10.55 -0.82
CA LEU A 40 0.76 -9.67 -0.19
C LEU A 40 1.34 -9.01 1.07
N LEU A 41 2.15 -9.76 1.81
CA LEU A 41 2.85 -9.25 2.98
C LEU A 41 3.90 -8.20 2.58
N GLU A 42 4.65 -8.44 1.50
CA GLU A 42 5.61 -7.48 0.95
C GLU A 42 4.92 -6.20 0.48
N LEU A 43 3.85 -6.31 -0.30
CA LEU A 43 3.07 -5.15 -0.74
C LEU A 43 2.47 -4.35 0.43
N SER A 44 2.00 -5.05 1.47
CA SER A 44 1.49 -4.38 2.68
C SER A 44 2.60 -3.58 3.39
N ARG A 45 3.80 -4.15 3.51
CA ARG A 45 4.95 -3.47 4.11
C ARG A 45 5.39 -2.25 3.31
N ASP A 46 5.36 -2.34 1.99
CA ASP A 46 5.73 -1.22 1.13
C ASP A 46 4.69 -0.10 1.16
N LEU A 47 3.40 -0.44 1.27
CA LEU A 47 2.34 0.53 1.52
C LEU A 47 2.58 1.28 2.85
N ASP A 48 2.87 0.56 3.93
CA ASP A 48 3.12 1.16 5.25
C ASP A 48 4.31 2.14 5.22
N LYS A 49 5.41 1.76 4.53
CA LYS A 49 6.57 2.65 4.37
C LYS A 49 6.20 3.95 3.65
N LEU A 50 5.41 3.87 2.58
CA LEU A 50 5.00 5.06 1.81
C LEU A 50 4.07 5.97 2.62
N ILE A 51 3.14 5.38 3.40
CA ILE A 51 2.26 6.15 4.29
C ILE A 51 3.09 6.87 5.37
N ILE A 52 4.07 6.20 5.98
CA ILE A 52 4.97 6.82 6.96
C ILE A 52 5.77 7.97 6.34
N GLN A 53 6.31 7.77 5.12
CA GLN A 53 7.01 8.82 4.39
C GLN A 53 6.11 10.04 4.10
N TYR A 54 4.86 9.78 3.70
CA TYR A 54 3.87 10.82 3.46
C TYR A 54 3.56 11.61 4.75
N MET A 55 3.30 10.92 5.87
CA MET A 55 3.03 11.56 7.16
C MET A 55 4.20 12.40 7.66
N ASN A 56 5.44 11.91 7.49
CA ASN A 56 6.63 12.65 7.91
C ASN A 56 6.87 13.92 7.10
N ARG A 57 6.39 13.99 5.85
CA ARG A 57 6.48 15.19 5.00
C ARG A 57 5.40 16.22 5.30
N LYS A 58 4.30 15.81 5.96
CA LYS A 58 3.24 16.71 6.43
C LYS A 58 3.52 17.36 7.79
N LYS A 59 4.53 16.88 8.53
CA LYS A 59 5.02 17.51 9.77
C LYS A 59 5.93 18.68 9.47
#